data_AF-A0A496ZUJ5-F1
#
_entry.id   AF-A0A496ZUJ5-F1
#
_cell.length_a   1.000
_cell.length_b   1.000
_cell.length_c   1.000
_cell.angle_alpha   90.00
_cell.angle_beta   90.00
_cell.angle_gamma   90.00
#
_symmetry.space_group_name_H-M   'P 1'
#
loop_
_entity.id
_entity.type
_entity.pdbx_description
1 polymer ?
#
loop_
_entity_poly.entity_id
_entity_poly.type
_entity_poly.pdbx_seq_one_letter_code
_entity_poly.pdbx_strand_id
1 'polypeptide(L)' 'LGNEIETLINDEKSAGSYEVDFTGDGLTSGTYFYQLRSGNFIETKKMVLMK' A
#
# COMPACT_ATOMS: atom_id res chain seq x y z
N LEU A 1 -14.62 -1.09 9.73
CA LEU A 1 -13.62 -0.53 10.68
C LEU A 1 -12.24 -0.83 10.12
N GLY A 2 -11.41 0.20 10.00
CA GLY A 2 -10.04 0.17 9.50
C GLY A 2 -9.63 1.63 9.34
N ASN A 3 -8.48 2.01 9.88
CA ASN A 3 -7.95 3.36 9.72
C ASN A 3 -6.89 3.32 8.62
N GLU A 4 -6.93 4.29 7.71
CA GLU A 4 -5.82 4.51 6.80
C GLU A 4 -4.61 4.90 7.64
N ILE A 5 -3.51 4.16 7.45
CA ILE A 5 -2.29 4.33 8.23
C ILE A 5 -1.33 5.26 7.50
N GLU A 6 -1.20 5.08 6.18
CA GLU A 6 -0.25 5.82 5.35
C GLU A 6 -0.63 5.74 3.87
N THR A 7 -0.35 6.82 3.13
CA THR A 7 -0.41 6.85 1.66
C THR A 7 1.01 6.84 1.12
N LEU A 8 1.43 5.76 0.45
CA LEU A 8 2.80 5.65 -0.08
C LEU A 8 3.01 6.45 -1.37
N ILE A 9 2.01 6.45 -2.25
CA ILE A 9 2.06 7.21 -3.51
C ILE A 9 0.65 7.64 -3.92
N ASN A 10 0.53 8.89 -4.38
CA ASN A 10 -0.73 9.48 -4.83
C ASN A 10 -0.55 10.39 -6.05
N ASP A 11 0.25 9.93 -7.01
CA ASP A 11 0.54 10.68 -8.24
C ASP A 11 -0.05 9.98 -9.47
N GLU A 12 -0.42 10.77 -10.47
CA GLU A 12 -0.71 10.25 -11.80
C GLU A 12 0.59 9.74 -12.45
N LYS A 13 0.59 8.47 -12.85
CA LYS A 13 1.70 7.83 -13.55
C LYS A 13 1.25 7.32 -14.91
N SER A 14 2.11 7.47 -15.91
CA SER A 14 1.89 6.90 -17.24
C SER A 14 1.86 5.37 -17.19
N ALA A 15 1.45 4.72 -18.28
CA ALA A 15 1.51 3.26 -18.34
C ALA A 15 2.96 2.76 -18.23
N GLY A 16 3.20 1.80 -17.33
CA GLY A 16 4.52 1.25 -17.07
C GLY A 16 4.55 0.37 -15.82
N SER A 17 5.74 -0.14 -15.50
CA SER A 17 6.01 -0.85 -14.25
C SER A 17 6.65 0.11 -13.25
N TYR A 18 6.17 0.07 -12.02
CA TYR A 18 6.65 0.91 -10.93
C TYR A 18 6.88 0.04 -9.70
N GLU A 19 7.92 0.39 -8.94
CA GLU A 19 8.25 -0.22 -7.67
C GLU A 19 8.22 0.87 -6.60
N VAL A 20 7.68 0.53 -5.43
CA VAL A 20 7.57 1.43 -4.28
C VAL A 20 8.08 0.67 -3.08
N ASP A 21 9.12 1.22 -2.44
CA ASP A 21 9.67 0.67 -1.22
C ASP A 21 8.79 1.04 -0.02
N PHE A 22 8.44 0.04 0.79
CA PHE A 22 7.72 0.22 2.04
C PHE A 22 8.48 -0.43 3.18
N THR A 23 9.01 0.38 4.09
CA THR A 23 9.79 -0.10 5.24
C THR A 23 8.92 -0.48 6.44
N GLY A 24 7.70 0.05 6.53
CA GLY A 24 6.82 -0.15 7.68
C GLY A 24 7.37 0.47 8.97
N ASP A 25 8.20 1.50 8.87
CA ASP A 25 8.76 2.20 10.01
C ASP A 25 7.67 2.79 10.91
N GLY A 26 7.83 2.66 12.22
CA GLY A 26 6.81 3.07 13.21
C GLY A 26 5.62 2.11 13.35
N LEU A 27 5.49 1.07 12.50
CA LEU A 27 4.43 0.06 12.62
C LEU A 27 4.87 -1.14 13.46
N THR A 28 3.92 -1.81 14.11
CA THR A 28 4.13 -3.06 14.83
C THR A 28 4.07 -4.26 13.90
N SER A 29 4.70 -5.38 14.25
CA SER A 29 4.48 -6.64 13.52
C SER A 29 2.99 -6.99 13.53
N GLY A 30 2.45 -7.39 12.39
CA GLY A 30 1.01 -7.59 12.26
C GLY A 30 0.53 -7.81 10.84
N THR A 31 -0.79 -7.97 10.70
CA THR A 31 -1.44 -8.06 9.39
C THR A 31 -1.93 -6.68 8.97
N TYR A 32 -1.53 -6.27 7.77
CA TYR A 32 -1.92 -5.01 7.14
C TYR A 32 -2.60 -5.28 5.81
N PHE A 33 -3.41 -4.33 5.37
CA PHE A 33 -3.99 -4.33 4.04
C PHE A 33 -3.50 -3.11 3.29
N TYR A 34 -3.12 -3.30 2.03
CA TYR A 34 -2.80 -2.21 1.12
C TYR A 34 -3.73 -2.26 -0.08
N GLN A 35 -4.00 -1.09 -0.65
CA GLN A 35 -4.90 -0.94 -1.78
C GLN A 35 -4.15 -0.25 -2.93
N LEU A 36 -4.20 -0.87 -4.11
CA LEU A 36 -3.74 -0.28 -5.36
C LEU A 36 -4.96 0.24 -6.12
N ARG A 37 -4.93 1.53 -6.50
CA ARG A 37 -5.99 2.19 -7.26
C ARG A 37 -5.42 2.73 -8.57
N SER A 38 -6.08 2.45 -9.69
CA SER A 38 -5.73 3.02 -11.00
C SER A 38 -7.00 3.20 -11.85
N GLY A 39 -7.47 4.44 -11.98
CA GLY A 39 -8.77 4.73 -12.59
C GLY A 39 -9.91 3.97 -11.90
N ASN A 40 -10.58 3.09 -12.65
CA ASN A 40 -11.66 2.23 -12.13
C ASN A 40 -11.16 0.91 -11.51
N PHE A 41 -9.87 0.62 -11.59
CA PHE A 41 -9.27 -0.58 -11.01
C PHE A 41 -8.95 -0.34 -9.53
N ILE A 42 -9.42 -1.25 -8.68
CA ILE A 42 -9.11 -1.28 -7.25
C ILE A 42 -8.75 -2.72 -6.90
N GLU A 43 -7.56 -2.93 -6.37
CA GLU A 43 -7.13 -4.21 -5.83
C GLU A 43 -6.66 -4.03 -4.40
N THR A 44 -7.17 -4.87 -3.49
CA THR A 44 -6.75 -4.89 -2.09
C THR A 44 -6.04 -6.20 -1.80
N LYS A 45 -4.83 -6.12 -1.24
CA LYS A 45 -4.02 -7.27 -0.87
C LYS A 45 -3.67 -7.23 0.61
N LYS A 46 -3.51 -8.42 1.19
CA LYS A 46 -3.08 -8.60 2.58
C LYS A 46 -1.56 -8.76 2.62
N MET A 47 -0.93 -8.09 3.57
CA MET A 47 0.50 -8.17 3.87
C MET A 47 0.70 -8.56 5.33
N VAL A 48 1.75 -9.32 5.61
CA VAL A 48 2.20 -9.58 6.99
C VAL A 48 3.51 -8.84 7.19
N LEU A 49 3.53 -7.89 8.12
CA LEU A 49 4.73 -7.19 8.54
C LEU A 49 5.37 -7.97 9.68
N MET A 50 6.63 -8.37 9.52
CA MET A 50 7.43 -9.07 10.52
C MET A 50 8.67 -8.23 10.83
N LYS A 51 8.93 -8.00 12.12
CA LYS A 51 10.16 -7.42 12.65
C LYS A 51 11.04 -8.48 13.27
#